data_AF-A0A2P4SXK5-F1
#
_entry.id   AF-A0A2P4SXK5-F1
#
_cell.length_a   1.000
_cell.length_b   1.000
_cell.length_c   1.000
_cell.angle_alpha   90.00
_cell.angle_beta   90.00
_cell.angle_gamma   90.00
#
_symmetry.space_group_name_H-M   'P 1'
#
loop_
_entity.id
_entity.type
_entity.pdbx_description
1 polymer ?
#
loop_
_entity_poly.entity_id
_entity_poly.type
_entity_poly.pdbx_seq_one_letter_code
_entity_poly.pdbx_strand_id
1 'polypeptide(L)'
;MARRTLSPSIPMAHITINQYLQQVQEAIDSRDGQFCAELVSFKHPHVANPRLQLPSPEEKCQQVLEPPYDEMFAAHLRALPIMYAVALDLRIFANNADQQLVKKGKSKVGDMLEKAAELLMSCFRVCASDTRAGIEDSKKWGMLFLVNQLFKIYFKINKLHLCKPLIRAIDSSNLKDEYSMAQRVTYRYYVGRKAMFDS
;
A
#
# COMPACT_ATOMS: atom_id res chain seq x y z
N MET A 1 -39.68 10.31 7.68
CA MET A 1 -38.84 11.50 7.37
C MET A 1 -37.47 11.28 7.98
N ALA A 2 -36.52 10.84 7.17
CA ALA A 2 -35.15 10.56 7.59
C ALA A 2 -34.39 11.88 7.81
N ARG A 3 -33.88 12.10 9.03
CA ARG A 3 -32.85 13.11 9.26
C ARG A 3 -31.53 12.57 8.72
N ARG A 4 -31.15 13.03 7.53
CA ARG A 4 -29.75 13.05 7.09
C ARG A 4 -29.00 14.01 8.03
N THR A 5 -28.35 13.48 9.04
CA THR A 5 -27.27 14.21 9.70
C THR A 5 -26.05 14.10 8.80
N LEU A 6 -25.72 15.22 8.16
CA LEU A 6 -24.45 15.45 7.48
C LEU A 6 -23.32 15.04 8.42
N SER A 7 -22.54 14.02 8.03
CA SER A 7 -21.26 13.76 8.66
C SER A 7 -20.39 15.01 8.45
N PRO A 8 -19.72 15.54 9.49
CA PRO A 8 -18.88 16.70 9.33
C PRO A 8 -17.71 16.28 8.43
N SER A 9 -17.64 16.91 7.27
CA SER A 9 -16.53 16.85 6.33
C SER A 9 -15.29 17.49 6.98
N ILE A 10 -14.70 16.80 7.96
CA ILE A 10 -13.34 17.08 8.39
C ILE A 10 -12.44 16.64 7.24
N PRO A 11 -11.50 17.47 6.78
CA PRO A 11 -10.49 17.02 5.84
C PRO A 11 -9.66 15.91 6.52
N MET A 12 -10.04 14.66 6.29
CA MET A 12 -9.46 13.44 6.90
C MET A 12 -7.96 13.26 6.62
N ALA A 13 -7.40 14.08 5.73
CA ALA A 13 -5.95 14.17 5.47
C ALA A 13 -5.12 14.58 6.70
N HIS A 14 -5.75 15.09 7.77
CA HIS A 14 -5.04 15.60 8.95
C HIS A 14 -5.43 14.96 10.29
N ILE A 15 -6.31 13.95 10.30
CA ILE A 15 -6.71 13.27 11.54
C ILE A 15 -5.50 12.68 12.27
N THR A 16 -5.46 12.82 13.59
CA THR A 16 -4.47 12.16 14.46
C THR A 16 -4.92 10.74 14.79
N ILE A 17 -4.00 9.89 15.25
CA ILE A 17 -4.36 8.53 15.69
C ILE A 17 -5.43 8.55 16.79
N ASN A 18 -5.32 9.45 17.77
CA ASN A 18 -6.27 9.52 18.88
C ASN A 18 -7.67 9.91 18.39
N GLN A 19 -7.76 10.87 17.47
CA GLN A 19 -9.04 11.27 16.88
C GLN A 19 -9.65 10.15 16.04
N TYR A 20 -8.83 9.41 15.29
CA TYR A 20 -9.29 8.26 14.53
C TYR A 20 -9.83 7.15 15.46
N LEU A 21 -9.08 6.79 16.50
CA LEU A 21 -9.52 5.77 17.47
C LEU A 21 -10.73 6.21 18.28
N GLN A 22 -10.89 7.51 18.56
CA GLN A 22 -12.11 8.04 19.17
C GLN A 22 -13.32 7.86 18.26
N GLN A 23 -13.21 8.12 16.96
CA GLN A 23 -14.29 7.86 16.00
C GLN A 23 -14.64 6.37 15.94
N VAL A 24 -13.65 5.49 16.04
CA VAL A 24 -13.86 4.04 16.12
C VAL A 24 -14.62 3.67 17.39
N GLN A 25 -14.19 4.17 18.55
CA GLN A 25 -14.85 3.91 19.83
C GLN A 25 -16.29 4.42 19.82
N GLU A 26 -16.53 5.62 19.31
CA GLU A 26 -17.88 6.19 19.15
C GLU A 26 -18.76 5.33 18.25
N ALA A 27 -18.24 4.80 17.14
CA ALA A 27 -18.97 3.91 16.24
C ALA A 27 -19.33 2.58 16.94
N ILE A 28 -18.42 2.04 17.74
CA ILE A 28 -18.64 0.81 18.51
C ILE A 28 -19.70 1.04 19.59
N ASP A 29 -19.55 2.11 20.39
CA ASP A 29 -20.44 2.43 21.51
C ASP A 29 -21.87 2.74 21.03
N SER A 30 -21.99 3.45 19.90
CA SER A 30 -23.27 3.74 19.26
C SER A 30 -23.87 2.57 18.48
N ARG A 31 -23.13 1.45 18.36
CA ARG A 31 -23.49 0.27 17.56
C ARG A 31 -23.71 0.59 16.07
N ASP A 32 -23.01 1.60 15.56
CA ASP A 32 -23.01 1.96 14.14
C ASP A 32 -21.99 1.10 13.37
N GLY A 33 -22.42 -0.11 13.03
CA GLY A 33 -21.59 -1.05 12.28
C GLY A 33 -21.21 -0.56 10.88
N GLN A 34 -22.01 0.32 10.27
CA GLN A 34 -21.73 0.83 8.94
C GLN A 34 -20.59 1.86 8.98
N PHE A 35 -20.63 2.79 9.92
CA PHE A 35 -19.53 3.74 10.11
C PHE A 35 -18.25 3.04 10.58
N CYS A 36 -18.35 2.04 11.45
CA CYS A 36 -17.20 1.23 11.87
C CYS A 36 -16.56 0.50 10.67
N ALA A 37 -17.38 -0.03 9.74
CA ALA A 37 -16.90 -0.64 8.51
C ALA A 37 -16.18 0.37 7.58
N GLU A 38 -16.68 1.60 7.49
CA GLU A 38 -15.99 2.68 6.76
C GLU A 38 -14.63 3.02 7.38
N LEU A 39 -14.53 3.04 8.71
CA LEU A 39 -13.28 3.34 9.42
C LEU A 39 -12.23 2.26 9.20
N VAL A 40 -12.59 0.97 9.23
CA VAL A 40 -11.66 -0.14 8.97
C VAL A 40 -11.40 -0.39 7.47
N SER A 41 -11.86 0.50 6.59
CA SER A 41 -11.68 0.34 5.15
C SER A 41 -10.31 0.81 4.64
N PHE A 42 -9.74 0.11 3.65
CA PHE A 42 -8.54 0.57 2.93
C PHE A 42 -8.79 1.74 1.97
N LYS A 43 -10.05 2.12 1.72
CA LYS A 43 -10.39 3.34 0.98
C LYS A 43 -10.38 4.60 1.80
N HIS A 44 -10.58 4.45 3.11
CA HIS A 44 -10.74 5.58 3.97
C HIS A 44 -9.47 6.45 3.93
N PRO A 45 -9.58 7.80 3.86
CA PRO A 45 -8.41 8.68 3.64
C PRO A 45 -7.29 8.51 4.66
N HIS A 46 -7.60 7.96 5.83
CA HIS A 46 -6.67 7.60 6.89
C HIS A 46 -5.53 6.67 6.41
N VAL A 47 -5.79 5.82 5.41
CA VAL A 47 -4.81 4.86 4.86
C VAL A 47 -3.64 5.57 4.18
N ALA A 48 -3.92 6.72 3.57
CA ALA A 48 -2.92 7.58 2.96
C ALA A 48 -2.31 8.58 3.94
N ASN A 49 -2.80 8.65 5.20
CA ASN A 49 -2.35 9.61 6.19
C ASN A 49 -1.06 9.14 6.88
N PRO A 50 0.08 9.82 6.68
CA PRO A 50 1.35 9.41 7.28
C PRO A 50 1.33 9.43 8.82
N ARG A 51 0.45 10.22 9.45
CA ARG A 51 0.34 10.32 10.92
C ARG A 51 -0.21 9.07 11.57
N LEU A 52 -0.87 8.19 10.80
CA LEU A 52 -1.42 6.92 11.29
C LEU A 52 -0.49 5.75 10.99
N GLN A 53 0.63 5.97 10.26
CA GLN A 53 1.66 4.97 9.99
C GLN A 53 2.60 4.87 11.21
N LEU A 54 2.06 4.37 12.32
CA LEU A 54 2.78 4.26 13.57
C LEU A 54 3.67 3.01 13.60
N PRO A 55 4.82 3.04 14.28
CA PRO A 55 5.62 1.84 14.53
C PRO A 55 4.90 0.83 15.44
N SER A 56 4.15 1.32 16.44
CA SER A 56 3.43 0.52 17.45
C SER A 56 1.95 0.95 17.58
N PRO A 57 1.08 0.66 16.60
CA PRO A 57 -0.34 0.98 16.70
C PRO A 57 -1.07 0.17 17.79
N GLU A 58 -0.56 -0.99 18.22
CA GLU A 58 -1.17 -1.84 19.25
C GLU A 58 -1.29 -1.10 20.58
N GLU A 59 -0.21 -0.44 21.01
CA GLU A 59 -0.21 0.30 22.28
C GLU A 59 -1.27 1.40 22.27
N LYS A 60 -1.48 2.05 21.12
CA LYS A 60 -2.49 3.10 20.97
C LYS A 60 -3.90 2.52 20.86
N CYS A 61 -4.08 1.42 20.16
CA CYS A 61 -5.38 0.75 20.06
C CYS A 61 -5.81 0.20 21.43
N GLN A 62 -4.93 -0.47 22.17
CA GLN A 62 -5.19 -1.00 23.53
C GLN A 62 -5.52 0.09 24.56
N GLN A 63 -5.00 1.31 24.36
CA GLN A 63 -5.31 2.45 25.23
C GLN A 63 -6.74 2.98 25.05
N VAL A 64 -7.39 2.69 23.93
CA VAL A 64 -8.67 3.31 23.54
C VAL A 64 -9.77 2.29 23.31
N LEU A 65 -9.45 1.14 22.71
CA LEU A 65 -10.38 0.10 22.29
C LEU A 65 -10.22 -1.13 23.19
N GLU A 66 -11.33 -1.81 23.48
CA GLU A 66 -11.33 -3.11 24.18
C GLU A 66 -11.17 -4.29 23.21
N PRO A 67 -10.63 -5.43 23.67
CA PRO A 67 -10.62 -6.67 22.89
C PRO A 67 -12.02 -7.11 22.45
N PRO A 68 -12.20 -7.60 21.21
CA PRO A 68 -11.17 -7.88 20.19
C PRO A 68 -10.89 -6.71 19.22
N TYR A 69 -11.44 -5.52 19.46
CA TYR A 69 -11.39 -4.41 18.50
C TYR A 69 -9.99 -3.79 18.42
N ASP A 70 -9.26 -3.75 19.53
CA ASP A 70 -7.87 -3.27 19.58
C ASP A 70 -6.95 -4.03 18.62
N GLU A 71 -6.99 -5.37 18.65
CA GLU A 71 -6.19 -6.23 17.77
C GLU A 71 -6.59 -6.06 16.30
N MET A 72 -7.90 -6.00 16.02
CA MET A 72 -8.43 -5.84 14.67
C MET A 72 -7.99 -4.51 14.04
N PHE A 73 -8.15 -3.40 14.76
CA PHE A 73 -7.79 -2.08 14.25
C PHE A 73 -6.27 -1.87 14.20
N ALA A 74 -5.50 -2.44 15.12
CA ALA A 74 -4.04 -2.41 15.05
C ALA A 74 -3.53 -3.16 13.80
N ALA A 75 -4.10 -4.34 13.51
CA ALA A 75 -3.77 -5.11 12.30
C ALA A 75 -4.14 -4.34 11.01
N HIS A 76 -5.31 -3.71 10.99
CA HIS A 76 -5.77 -2.88 9.87
C HIS A 76 -4.81 -1.72 9.58
N LEU A 77 -4.48 -0.92 10.61
CA LEU A 77 -3.57 0.21 10.50
C LEU A 77 -2.17 -0.20 10.01
N ARG A 78 -1.77 -1.46 10.22
CA ARG A 78 -0.48 -2.01 9.79
C ARG A 78 -0.43 -2.55 8.38
N ALA A 79 -1.55 -3.04 7.83
CA ALA A 79 -1.52 -3.95 6.69
C ALA A 79 -0.82 -3.39 5.45
N LEU A 80 -1.18 -2.18 5.00
CA LEU A 80 -0.54 -1.53 3.85
C LEU A 80 0.81 -0.87 4.18
N PRO A 81 0.97 -0.13 5.30
CA PRO A 81 2.25 0.49 5.65
C PRO A 81 3.39 -0.52 5.82
N ILE A 82 3.15 -1.67 6.47
CA ILE A 82 4.18 -2.71 6.62
C ILE A 82 4.60 -3.27 5.26
N MET A 83 3.63 -3.58 4.39
CA MET A 83 3.93 -4.06 3.04
C MET A 83 4.76 -3.03 2.26
N TYR A 84 4.46 -1.74 2.37
CA TYR A 84 5.22 -0.69 1.71
C TYR A 84 6.65 -0.58 2.24
N ALA A 85 6.82 -0.60 3.57
CA ALA A 85 8.13 -0.57 4.22
C ALA A 85 8.98 -1.77 3.80
N VAL A 86 8.45 -2.99 3.95
CA VAL A 86 9.16 -4.24 3.61
C VAL A 86 9.51 -4.29 2.12
N ALA A 87 8.61 -3.86 1.23
CA ALA A 87 8.89 -3.85 -0.20
C ALA A 87 9.98 -2.84 -0.59
N LEU A 88 9.97 -1.65 0.04
CA LEU A 88 11.00 -0.64 -0.16
C LEU A 88 12.36 -1.12 0.36
N ASP A 89 12.38 -1.62 1.60
CA ASP A 89 13.58 -2.10 2.27
C ASP A 89 14.19 -3.26 1.51
N LEU A 90 13.38 -4.25 1.11
CA LEU A 90 13.84 -5.37 0.29
C LEU A 90 14.54 -4.88 -0.99
N ARG A 91 13.99 -3.88 -1.68
CA ARG A 91 14.62 -3.30 -2.87
C ARG A 91 15.96 -2.63 -2.54
N ILE A 92 16.02 -1.85 -1.45
CA ILE A 92 17.24 -1.15 -1.02
C ILE A 92 18.32 -2.15 -0.60
N PHE A 93 17.97 -3.13 0.23
CA PHE A 93 18.87 -4.19 0.67
C PHE A 93 19.39 -5.00 -0.51
N ALA A 94 18.52 -5.44 -1.42
CA ALA A 94 18.92 -6.16 -2.62
C ALA A 94 19.88 -5.33 -3.48
N ASN A 95 19.60 -4.04 -3.66
CA ASN A 95 20.48 -3.13 -4.40
C ASN A 95 21.87 -2.96 -3.77
N ASN A 96 21.95 -2.94 -2.44
CA ASN A 96 23.21 -2.83 -1.71
C ASN A 96 23.97 -4.15 -1.71
N ALA A 97 23.28 -5.27 -1.55
CA ALA A 97 23.86 -6.61 -1.63
C ALA A 97 24.41 -6.91 -3.03
N ASP A 98 23.66 -6.55 -4.08
CA ASP A 98 24.07 -6.69 -5.48
C ASP A 98 25.41 -5.98 -5.73
N GLN A 99 25.51 -4.71 -5.36
CA GLN A 99 26.74 -3.93 -5.51
C GLN A 99 27.92 -4.54 -4.75
N GLN A 100 27.70 -5.02 -3.53
CA GLN A 100 28.78 -5.61 -2.72
C GLN A 100 29.26 -6.95 -3.29
N LEU A 101 28.35 -7.79 -3.77
CA LEU A 101 28.69 -9.09 -4.34
C LEU A 101 29.37 -8.95 -5.70
N VAL A 102 28.89 -8.03 -6.55
CA VAL A 102 29.53 -7.71 -7.84
C VAL A 102 30.95 -7.21 -7.62
N LYS A 103 31.17 -6.27 -6.69
CA LYS A 103 32.52 -5.77 -6.35
C LYS A 103 33.47 -6.88 -5.90
N LYS A 104 32.95 -7.92 -5.24
CA LYS A 104 33.72 -9.08 -4.78
C LYS A 104 33.84 -10.19 -5.83
N GLY A 105 33.31 -10.00 -7.04
CA GLY A 105 33.27 -11.03 -8.08
C GLY A 105 32.44 -12.27 -7.71
N LYS A 106 31.52 -12.15 -6.74
CA LYS A 106 30.72 -13.27 -6.21
C LYS A 106 29.32 -13.40 -6.83
N SER A 107 28.89 -12.43 -7.63
CA SER A 107 27.58 -12.44 -8.32
C SER A 107 27.64 -11.55 -9.56
N LYS A 108 26.71 -11.74 -10.49
CA LYS A 108 26.49 -10.86 -11.64
C LYS A 108 25.63 -9.66 -11.24
N VAL A 109 25.71 -8.61 -12.04
CA VAL A 109 24.90 -7.40 -11.85
C VAL A 109 23.43 -7.74 -12.01
N GLY A 110 22.64 -7.42 -10.98
CA GLY A 110 21.19 -7.63 -10.97
C GLY A 110 20.73 -8.94 -10.34
N ASP A 111 21.61 -9.89 -10.00
CA ASP A 111 21.21 -11.19 -9.44
C ASP A 111 20.38 -11.04 -8.15
N MET A 112 20.78 -10.14 -7.24
CA MET A 112 20.03 -9.94 -5.99
C MET A 112 18.74 -9.15 -6.24
N LEU A 113 18.76 -8.26 -7.24
CA LEU A 113 17.60 -7.48 -7.64
C LEU A 113 16.53 -8.38 -8.30
N GLU A 114 16.93 -9.38 -9.10
CA GLU A 114 16.01 -10.37 -9.67
C GLU A 114 15.30 -11.17 -8.57
N LYS A 115 16.05 -11.67 -7.59
CA LYS A 115 15.46 -12.38 -6.42
C LYS A 115 14.48 -11.50 -5.63
N ALA A 116 14.83 -10.24 -5.41
CA ALA A 116 13.91 -9.29 -4.77
C ALA A 116 12.65 -9.06 -5.62
N ALA A 117 12.79 -8.92 -6.93
CA ALA A 117 11.65 -8.76 -7.83
C ALA A 117 10.72 -9.98 -7.81
N GLU A 118 11.24 -11.21 -7.70
CA GLU A 118 10.43 -12.42 -7.57
C GLU A 118 9.53 -12.38 -6.31
N LEU A 119 10.09 -11.97 -5.17
CA LEU A 119 9.35 -11.80 -3.92
C LEU A 119 8.30 -10.68 -4.01
N LEU A 120 8.66 -9.53 -4.58
CA LEU A 120 7.73 -8.42 -4.82
C LEU A 120 6.60 -8.82 -5.79
N MET A 121 6.91 -9.60 -6.83
CA MET A 121 5.91 -10.16 -7.74
C MET A 121 4.97 -11.15 -7.04
N SER A 122 5.46 -11.93 -6.08
CA SER A 122 4.62 -12.79 -5.24
C SER A 122 3.60 -11.97 -4.46
N CYS A 123 4.06 -10.91 -3.78
CA CYS A 123 3.18 -10.00 -3.05
C CYS A 123 2.17 -9.30 -3.97
N PHE A 124 2.62 -8.84 -5.14
CA PHE A 124 1.73 -8.24 -6.15
C PHE A 124 0.64 -9.20 -6.59
N ARG A 125 0.96 -10.48 -6.83
CA ARG A 125 -0.02 -11.50 -7.22
C ARG A 125 -1.08 -11.74 -6.14
N VAL A 126 -0.70 -11.71 -4.87
CA VAL A 126 -1.64 -11.80 -3.74
C VAL A 126 -2.60 -10.61 -3.71
N CYS A 127 -2.11 -9.38 -3.97
CA CYS A 127 -2.96 -8.21 -4.08
C CYS A 127 -3.88 -8.28 -5.32
N ALA A 128 -3.33 -8.69 -6.47
CA ALA A 128 -4.05 -8.70 -7.73
C ALA A 128 -5.18 -9.75 -7.77
N SER A 129 -5.00 -10.90 -7.11
CA SER A 129 -5.99 -11.98 -7.05
C SER A 129 -7.12 -11.73 -6.05
N ASP A 130 -7.05 -10.62 -5.30
CA ASP A 130 -8.07 -10.26 -4.33
C ASP A 130 -9.36 -9.76 -5.01
N THR A 131 -10.21 -10.73 -5.32
CA THR A 131 -11.47 -10.57 -6.07
C THR A 131 -12.71 -10.70 -5.18
N ARG A 132 -12.53 -11.19 -3.95
CA ARG A 132 -13.61 -11.46 -3.00
C ARG A 132 -13.89 -10.27 -2.09
N ALA A 133 -12.86 -9.49 -1.75
CA ALA A 133 -13.03 -8.28 -0.96
C ALA A 133 -13.77 -7.23 -1.77
N GLY A 134 -14.64 -6.46 -1.10
CA GLY A 134 -15.11 -5.19 -1.64
C GLY A 134 -13.90 -4.30 -1.98
N ILE A 135 -14.04 -3.44 -2.98
CA ILE A 135 -12.94 -2.56 -3.42
C ILE A 135 -12.40 -1.65 -2.30
N GLU A 136 -13.25 -1.41 -1.30
CA GLU A 136 -12.99 -0.71 -0.05
C GLU A 136 -11.89 -1.40 0.77
N ASP A 137 -11.99 -2.72 0.96
CA ASP A 137 -11.12 -3.51 1.86
C ASP A 137 -10.10 -4.34 1.08
N SER A 138 -9.98 -4.07 -0.21
CA SER A 138 -9.18 -4.90 -1.08
C SER A 138 -7.68 -4.62 -0.92
N LYS A 139 -6.89 -5.68 -0.92
CA LYS A 139 -5.41 -5.62 -0.99
C LYS A 139 -4.91 -4.95 -2.27
N LYS A 140 -5.78 -4.74 -3.27
CA LYS A 140 -5.48 -4.04 -4.52
C LYS A 140 -4.96 -2.62 -4.32
N TRP A 141 -5.29 -1.97 -3.20
CA TRP A 141 -4.70 -0.67 -2.80
C TRP A 141 -3.16 -0.69 -2.75
N GLY A 142 -2.58 -1.86 -2.51
CA GLY A 142 -1.14 -2.08 -2.50
C GLY A 142 -0.44 -2.17 -3.85
N MET A 143 -1.19 -2.41 -4.93
CA MET A 143 -0.61 -2.83 -6.21
C MET A 143 0.28 -1.76 -6.82
N LEU A 144 -0.13 -0.50 -6.83
CA LEU A 144 0.65 0.56 -7.48
C LEU A 144 1.99 0.81 -6.81
N PHE A 145 2.05 0.68 -5.48
CA PHE A 145 3.32 0.77 -4.76
C PHE A 145 4.27 -0.36 -5.17
N LEU A 146 3.80 -1.61 -5.18
CA LEU A 146 4.60 -2.77 -5.58
C LEU A 146 5.08 -2.64 -7.03
N VAL A 147 4.20 -2.24 -7.95
CA VAL A 147 4.56 -1.98 -9.35
C VAL A 147 5.63 -0.90 -9.46
N ASN A 148 5.53 0.19 -8.70
CA ASN A 148 6.55 1.23 -8.68
C ASN A 148 7.91 0.70 -8.18
N GLN A 149 7.95 -0.19 -7.19
CA GLN A 149 9.20 -0.83 -6.76
C GLN A 149 9.78 -1.75 -7.86
N LEU A 150 8.91 -2.56 -8.47
CA LEU A 150 9.28 -3.47 -9.57
C LEU A 150 9.82 -2.70 -10.78
N PHE A 151 9.23 -1.57 -11.15
CA PHE A 151 9.76 -0.71 -12.21
C PHE A 151 11.17 -0.23 -11.91
N LYS A 152 11.47 0.21 -10.68
CA LYS A 152 12.83 0.65 -10.34
C LYS A 152 13.84 -0.49 -10.51
N ILE A 153 13.45 -1.71 -10.17
CA ILE A 153 14.28 -2.91 -10.39
C ILE A 153 14.42 -3.19 -11.87
N TYR A 154 13.32 -3.40 -12.61
CA TYR A 154 13.34 -3.83 -14.01
C TYR A 154 14.02 -2.84 -14.94
N PHE A 155 13.90 -1.54 -14.69
CA PHE A 155 14.68 -0.54 -15.42
C PHE A 155 16.17 -0.63 -15.11
N LYS A 156 16.54 -0.94 -13.86
CA LYS A 156 17.93 -1.07 -13.44
C LYS A 156 18.61 -2.32 -14.03
N ILE A 157 17.89 -3.44 -14.11
CA ILE A 157 18.42 -4.70 -14.66
C ILE A 157 18.09 -4.90 -16.15
N ASN A 158 17.58 -3.87 -16.82
CA ASN A 158 17.20 -3.88 -18.23
C ASN A 158 16.22 -5.00 -18.65
N LYS A 159 15.24 -5.32 -17.80
CA LYS A 159 14.17 -6.31 -18.07
C LYS A 159 12.85 -5.62 -18.39
N LEU A 160 12.87 -4.65 -19.31
CA LEU A 160 11.72 -3.76 -19.59
C LEU A 160 10.46 -4.48 -20.09
N HIS A 161 10.61 -5.65 -20.71
CA HIS A 161 9.48 -6.47 -21.17
C HIS A 161 8.56 -6.91 -20.03
N LEU A 162 9.10 -7.07 -18.81
CA LEU A 162 8.34 -7.46 -17.61
C LEU A 162 7.43 -6.34 -17.09
N CYS A 163 7.62 -5.09 -17.54
CA CYS A 163 6.74 -3.99 -17.18
C CYS A 163 5.35 -4.09 -17.85
N LYS A 164 5.26 -4.72 -19.03
CA LYS A 164 4.02 -4.72 -19.84
C LYS A 164 2.82 -5.38 -19.12
N PRO A 165 2.97 -6.56 -18.48
CA PRO A 165 1.88 -7.15 -17.70
C PRO A 165 1.48 -6.29 -16.48
N LEU A 166 2.43 -5.62 -15.84
CA LEU A 166 2.17 -4.76 -14.67
C LEU A 166 1.37 -3.52 -15.06
N ILE A 167 1.74 -2.86 -16.15
CA ILE A 167 1.02 -1.71 -16.71
C ILE A 167 -0.44 -2.10 -16.99
N ARG A 168 -0.65 -3.22 -17.70
CA ARG A 168 -2.01 -3.72 -17.99
C ARG A 168 -2.83 -3.97 -16.73
N ALA A 169 -2.23 -4.54 -15.69
CA ALA A 169 -2.92 -4.82 -14.44
C ALA A 169 -3.33 -3.54 -13.68
N ILE A 170 -2.51 -2.49 -13.73
CA ILE A 170 -2.87 -1.19 -13.15
C ILE A 170 -3.93 -0.48 -13.99
N ASP A 171 -3.78 -0.43 -15.31
CA ASP A 171 -4.70 0.29 -16.20
C ASP A 171 -6.11 -0.33 -16.24
N SER A 172 -6.20 -1.65 -16.03
CA SER A 172 -7.47 -2.39 -15.91
C SER A 172 -8.07 -2.36 -14.49
N SER A 173 -7.36 -1.83 -13.50
CA SER A 173 -7.86 -1.74 -12.14
C SER A 173 -8.85 -0.58 -11.98
N ASN A 174 -9.96 -0.85 -11.28
CA ASN A 174 -10.92 0.17 -10.88
C ASN A 174 -10.33 1.20 -9.89
N LEU A 175 -9.11 0.98 -9.37
CA LEU A 175 -8.41 1.87 -8.44
C LEU A 175 -7.44 2.85 -9.11
N LYS A 176 -7.24 2.78 -10.43
CA LYS A 176 -6.16 3.49 -11.14
C LYS A 176 -6.10 5.00 -10.86
N ASP A 177 -7.26 5.63 -10.67
CA ASP A 177 -7.38 7.07 -10.44
C ASP A 177 -7.44 7.44 -8.95
N GLU A 178 -7.61 6.44 -8.09
CA GLU A 178 -7.77 6.59 -6.65
C GLU A 178 -6.44 6.48 -5.88
N TYR A 179 -5.40 5.91 -6.50
CA TYR A 179 -4.08 5.88 -5.88
C TYR A 179 -3.54 7.28 -5.58
N SER A 180 -2.65 7.37 -4.59
CA SER A 180 -2.05 8.64 -4.21
C SER A 180 -1.31 9.30 -5.37
N MET A 181 -1.34 10.64 -5.40
CA MET A 181 -0.69 11.41 -6.47
C MET A 181 0.79 11.06 -6.61
N ALA A 182 1.51 10.89 -5.50
CA ALA A 182 2.92 10.50 -5.49
C ALA A 182 3.17 9.15 -6.19
N GLN A 183 2.32 8.14 -5.94
CA GLN A 183 2.41 6.84 -6.61
C GLN A 183 2.08 6.95 -8.10
N ARG A 184 1.03 7.71 -8.46
CA ARG A 184 0.63 7.92 -9.86
C ARG A 184 1.70 8.66 -10.68
N VAL A 185 2.35 9.67 -10.11
CA VAL A 185 3.46 10.39 -10.77
C VAL A 185 4.63 9.44 -11.05
N THR A 186 5.03 8.63 -10.06
CA THR A 186 6.10 7.64 -10.23
C THR A 186 5.74 6.63 -11.33
N TYR A 187 4.51 6.14 -11.34
CA TYR A 187 4.01 5.20 -12.34
C TYR A 187 4.08 5.79 -13.76
N ARG A 188 3.49 6.99 -13.95
CA ARG A 188 3.46 7.68 -15.25
C ARG A 188 4.85 7.96 -15.79
N TYR A 189 5.81 8.32 -14.92
CA TYR A 189 7.21 8.49 -15.31
C TYR A 189 7.81 7.22 -15.92
N TYR A 190 7.65 6.06 -15.27
CA TYR A 190 8.20 4.81 -15.78
C TYR A 190 7.47 4.28 -17.01
N VAL A 191 6.14 4.44 -17.08
CA VAL A 191 5.35 4.09 -18.28
C VAL A 191 5.80 4.94 -19.47
N GLY A 192 5.94 6.25 -19.30
CA GLY A 192 6.43 7.15 -20.34
C GLY A 192 7.85 6.79 -20.78
N ARG A 193 8.76 6.53 -19.84
CA ARG A 193 10.11 6.06 -20.18
C ARG A 193 10.10 4.75 -20.95
N LYS A 194 9.25 3.79 -20.58
CA LYS A 194 9.12 2.53 -21.30
C LYS A 194 8.66 2.77 -22.74
N ALA A 195 7.67 3.63 -22.95
CA ALA A 195 7.17 3.96 -24.29
C ALA A 195 8.27 4.53 -25.21
N MET A 196 9.18 5.34 -24.66
CA MET A 196 10.34 5.85 -25.40
C MET A 196 11.32 4.76 -25.86
N PHE A 197 11.41 3.63 -25.15
CA PHE A 197 12.24 2.48 -25.56
C PHE A 197 11.55 1.56 -26.58
N ASP A 198 10.22 1.63 -26.69
CA ASP A 198 9.44 0.85 -27.66
C ASP A 198 9.26 1.59 -29.00
N SER A 199 9.74 2.83 -29.11
CA SER A 199 9.60 3.72 -30.28
C SER A 199 10.74 3.57 -31.29
#